data_AF-A0A125QFL5-F1
#
_entry.id   AF-A0A125QFL5-F1
#
_cell.length_a   1.000
_cell.length_b   1.000
_cell.length_c   1.000
_cell.angle_alpha   90.00
_cell.angle_beta   90.00
_cell.angle_gamma   90.00
#
_symmetry.space_group_name_H-M   'P 1'
#
loop_
_entity.id
_entity.type
_entity.pdbx_description
1 polymer ?
#
loop_
_entity_poly.entity_id
_entity_poly.type
_entity_poly.pdbx_seq_one_letter_code
_entity_poly.pdbx_strand_id
1 'polypeptide(L)'
;MTDQVTANTQDAEVVEIINLLQQWHSGHVQTLQMIVQAPADTELVLRGANGQQILLVGEERKGFKAGCATALDLFGKFPLTVTKNVSRNTDSEEE
;
A
#
# COMPACT_ATOMS: atom_id res chain seq x y z
N MET A 1 -5.29 22.24 -2.72
CA MET A 1 -5.62 21.82 -1.34
C MET A 1 -6.47 20.58 -1.48
N THR A 2 -6.02 19.45 -0.92
CA THR A 2 -6.82 18.23 -0.93
C THR A 2 -7.76 18.32 0.26
N ASP A 3 -9.05 18.46 0.03
CA ASP A 3 -10.03 18.50 1.12
C ASP A 3 -10.00 17.15 1.84
N GLN A 4 -9.58 17.16 3.11
CA GLN A 4 -9.55 15.97 3.93
C GLN A 4 -10.95 15.73 4.48
N VAL A 5 -11.60 14.65 4.02
CA VAL A 5 -12.90 14.23 4.52
C VAL A 5 -12.70 13.35 5.76
N THR A 6 -13.38 13.69 6.86
CA THR A 6 -13.40 12.88 8.09
C THR A 6 -14.76 12.23 8.24
N ALA A 7 -14.76 10.92 8.52
CA ALA A 7 -15.95 10.16 8.87
C ALA A 7 -15.70 9.41 10.18
N ASN A 8 -16.71 9.36 11.04
CA ASN A 8 -16.66 8.63 12.30
C ASN A 8 -17.53 7.38 12.18
N THR A 9 -17.05 6.26 12.70
CA THR A 9 -17.83 5.02 12.81
C THR A 9 -17.54 4.35 14.15
N GLN A 10 -18.55 3.68 14.69
CA GLN A 10 -18.41 2.74 15.82
C GLN A 10 -18.58 1.29 15.37
N ASP A 11 -18.82 1.07 14.08
CA ASP A 11 -19.03 -0.25 13.49
C ASP A 11 -17.68 -0.98 13.35
N ALA A 12 -17.55 -2.09 14.06
CA ALA A 12 -16.35 -2.90 14.06
C ALA A 12 -16.07 -3.55 12.70
N GLU A 13 -17.11 -3.91 11.94
CA GLU A 13 -16.95 -4.52 10.61
C GLU A 13 -16.37 -3.51 9.62
N VAL A 14 -16.80 -2.25 9.70
CA VAL A 14 -16.22 -1.16 8.88
C VAL A 14 -14.74 -0.98 9.19
N VAL A 15 -14.36 -0.98 10.47
CA VAL A 15 -12.95 -0.88 10.88
C VAL A 15 -12.14 -2.07 10.39
N GLU A 16 -12.68 -3.28 10.48
CA GLU A 16 -12.04 -4.50 10.01
C GLU A 16 -11.79 -4.47 8.49
N ILE A 17 -12.79 -4.09 7.70
CA ILE A 17 -12.66 -3.95 6.24
C ILE A 17 -11.55 -2.95 5.88
N ILE A 18 -11.49 -1.80 6.56
CA ILE A 18 -10.44 -0.81 6.29
C ILE A 18 -9.05 -1.38 6.62
N ASN A 19 -8.90 -2.11 7.73
CA ASN A 19 -7.63 -2.75 8.09
C ASN A 19 -7.20 -3.79 7.05
N LEU A 20 -8.13 -4.63 6.58
CA LEU A 20 -7.86 -5.62 5.52
C LEU A 20 -7.39 -4.93 4.23
N LEU A 21 -8.04 -3.84 3.83
CA LEU A 21 -7.65 -3.06 2.66
C LEU A 21 -6.25 -2.43 2.83
N GLN A 22 -5.94 -1.90 4.01
CA GLN A 22 -4.60 -1.38 4.33
C GLN A 22 -3.52 -2.45 4.24
N GLN A 23 -3.79 -3.65 4.76
CA GLN A 23 -2.85 -4.78 4.68
C GLN A 23 -2.64 -5.24 3.24
N TRP A 24 -3.73 -5.45 2.49
CA TRP A 24 -3.67 -5.82 1.08
C TRP A 24 -2.87 -4.80 0.26
N HIS A 25 -3.13 -3.51 0.47
CA HIS A 25 -2.43 -2.41 -0.19
C HIS A 25 -0.94 -2.39 0.17
N SER A 26 -0.62 -2.52 1.46
CA SER A 26 0.77 -2.51 1.94
C SER A 26 1.60 -3.63 1.32
N GLY A 27 1.01 -4.83 1.17
CA GLY A 27 1.68 -5.96 0.50
C GLY A 27 1.98 -5.69 -0.98
N HIS A 28 1.05 -5.04 -1.69
CA HIS A 28 1.27 -4.65 -3.09
C HIS A 28 2.35 -3.57 -3.22
N VAL A 29 2.32 -2.54 -2.37
CA VAL A 29 3.34 -1.48 -2.33
C VAL A 29 4.71 -2.05 -2.01
N GLN A 30 4.82 -2.94 -1.03
CA GLN A 30 6.07 -3.60 -0.67
C GLN A 30 6.64 -4.41 -1.85
N THR A 31 5.78 -5.15 -2.56
CA THR A 31 6.18 -5.92 -3.75
C THR A 31 6.73 -5.01 -4.84
N LEU A 32 6.05 -3.91 -5.14
CA LEU A 32 6.51 -2.94 -6.13
C LEU A 32 7.83 -2.28 -5.71
N GLN A 33 7.98 -1.93 -4.42
CA GLN A 33 9.22 -1.36 -3.89
C GLN A 33 10.39 -2.34 -4.04
N MET A 34 10.17 -3.62 -3.72
CA MET A 34 11.19 -4.67 -3.91
C MET A 34 11.64 -4.76 -5.37
N ILE A 35 10.72 -4.69 -6.34
CA ILE A 35 11.06 -4.72 -7.77
C ILE A 35 11.88 -3.49 -8.17
N VAL A 36 11.45 -2.30 -7.76
CA VAL A 36 12.14 -1.04 -8.09
C VAL A 36 13.53 -0.98 -7.46
N GLN A 37 13.67 -1.49 -6.25
CA GLN A 37 14.93 -1.50 -5.51
C GLN A 37 15.81 -2.72 -5.82
N ALA A 38 15.31 -3.69 -6.60
CA ALA A 38 16.05 -4.90 -6.96
C ALA A 38 17.42 -4.53 -7.60
N PRO A 39 18.53 -5.01 -7.00
CA PRO A 39 19.88 -4.87 -7.54
C PRO A 39 20.00 -5.35 -8.99
N ALA A 40 21.02 -4.90 -9.71
CA ALA A 40 21.20 -5.22 -11.13
C ALA A 40 21.43 -6.72 -11.40
N ASP A 41 22.04 -7.42 -10.44
CA ASP A 41 22.34 -8.86 -10.44
C ASP A 41 21.15 -9.72 -9.98
N THR A 42 20.05 -9.12 -9.50
CA THR A 42 18.82 -9.86 -9.20
C THR A 42 18.04 -10.17 -10.47
N GLU A 43 17.76 -11.43 -10.75
CA GLU A 43 16.91 -11.83 -11.89
C GLU A 43 15.45 -11.42 -11.66
N LEU A 44 14.83 -10.80 -12.67
CA LEU A 44 13.40 -10.50 -12.67
C LEU A 44 12.71 -11.41 -13.68
N VAL A 45 11.81 -12.27 -13.20
CA VAL A 45 11.15 -13.29 -14.02
C VAL A 45 9.64 -13.15 -13.91
N LEU A 46 8.96 -12.99 -15.06
CA LEU A 46 7.51 -13.07 -15.14
C LEU A 46 7.09 -14.53 -15.34
N ARG A 47 6.11 -14.99 -14.56
CA ARG A 47 5.56 -16.35 -14.66
C ARG A 47 4.14 -16.31 -15.20
N GLY A 48 3.92 -16.89 -16.37
CA GLY A 48 2.60 -17.06 -16.97
C GLY A 48 1.84 -18.23 -16.38
N ALA A 49 0.52 -18.27 -16.59
CA ALA A 49 -0.38 -19.31 -16.08
C ALA A 49 0.00 -20.73 -16.54
N ASN A 50 0.66 -20.85 -17.70
CA ASN A 50 1.07 -22.14 -18.27
C ASN A 50 2.46 -22.60 -17.78
N GLY A 51 3.02 -21.95 -16.75
CA GLY A 51 4.38 -22.21 -16.28
C GLY A 51 5.48 -21.59 -17.14
N GLN A 52 5.12 -20.86 -18.21
CA GLN A 52 6.07 -20.10 -19.02
C GLN A 52 6.78 -19.05 -18.17
N GLN A 53 8.09 -18.96 -18.31
CA GLN A 53 8.92 -17.98 -17.63
C GLN A 53 9.53 -17.03 -18.65
N ILE A 54 9.45 -15.73 -18.37
CA ILE A 54 10.07 -14.69 -19.18
C ILE A 54 11.05 -13.95 -18.28
N LEU A 55 12.35 -14.13 -18.55
CA LEU A 55 13.41 -13.40 -17.87
C LEU A 55 13.51 -11.99 -18.47
N LEU A 56 13.34 -10.96 -17.64
CA LEU A 56 13.43 -9.57 -18.04
C LEU A 56 14.88 -9.08 -18.01
N VAL A 57 15.40 -8.70 -19.18
CA VAL A 57 16.74 -8.17 -19.36
C VAL A 57 16.73 -6.85 -20.14
N GLY A 58 17.84 -6.11 -20.12
CA GLY A 58 18.01 -4.91 -20.93
C GLY A 58 16.89 -3.88 -20.78
N GLU A 59 16.29 -3.48 -21.90
CA GLU A 59 15.22 -2.47 -21.94
C GLU A 59 13.90 -2.95 -21.33
N GLU A 60 13.56 -4.24 -21.45
CA GLU A 60 12.35 -4.80 -20.84
C GLU A 60 12.39 -4.68 -19.32
N ARG A 61 13.55 -5.00 -18.73
CA ARG A 61 13.81 -4.82 -17.29
C ARG A 61 13.65 -3.36 -16.87
N LYS A 62 14.26 -2.44 -17.63
CA LYS A 62 14.19 -1.00 -17.32
C LYS A 62 12.75 -0.49 -17.41
N GLY A 63 12.03 -0.84 -18.48
CA GLY A 63 10.64 -0.47 -18.68
C GLY A 63 9.73 -1.01 -17.58
N PHE A 64 9.92 -2.28 -17.18
CA PHE A 64 9.17 -2.87 -16.10
C PHE A 64 9.41 -2.16 -14.75
N LYS A 65 10.68 -1.92 -14.39
CA LYS A 65 11.01 -1.16 -13.17
C LYS A 65 10.44 0.26 -13.21
N ALA A 66 10.49 0.93 -14.35
CA ALA A 66 9.91 2.27 -14.52
C ALA A 66 8.39 2.25 -14.34
N GLY A 67 7.69 1.27 -14.91
CA GLY A 67 6.26 1.08 -14.70
C GLY A 67 5.89 0.87 -13.22
N CYS A 68 6.65 0.02 -12.50
CA CYS A 68 6.47 -0.16 -11.06
C CYS A 68 6.73 1.12 -10.26
N ALA A 69 7.74 1.92 -10.64
CA ALA A 69 8.01 3.20 -10.01
C ALA A 69 6.86 4.20 -10.22
N THR A 70 6.31 4.27 -11.44
CA THR A 70 5.11 5.09 -11.73
C THR A 70 3.91 4.63 -10.91
N ALA A 71 3.68 3.31 -10.78
CA ALA A 71 2.60 2.79 -9.96
C ALA A 71 2.75 3.17 -8.47
N LEU A 72 3.98 3.16 -7.95
CA LEU A 72 4.27 3.62 -6.59
C LEU A 72 4.02 5.12 -6.41
N ASP A 73 4.33 5.94 -7.41
CA ASP A 73 4.07 7.38 -7.34
C ASP A 73 2.57 7.68 -7.28
N LEU A 74 1.78 6.97 -8.10
CA LEU A 74 0.33 7.16 -8.18
C LEU A 74 -0.44 6.59 -6.97
N PHE A 75 -0.03 5.42 -6.46
CA PHE A 75 -0.80 4.66 -5.47
C PHE A 75 0.00 4.19 -4.27
N GLY A 76 1.23 4.66 -4.07
CA GLY A 76 2.10 4.19 -2.97
C GLY A 76 1.60 4.55 -1.58
N LYS A 77 0.72 5.54 -1.45
CA LYS A 77 0.09 5.93 -0.18
C LYS A 77 -1.36 5.48 -0.17
N PHE A 78 -1.76 4.78 0.88
CA PHE A 78 -3.16 4.42 1.07
C PHE A 78 -3.98 5.68 1.38
N PRO A 79 -5.15 5.89 0.75
CA PRO A 79 -5.89 7.15 0.83
C PRO A 79 -6.66 7.35 2.15
N LEU A 80 -6.73 6.34 3.02
CA LEU A 80 -7.45 6.42 4.29
C LEU A 80 -6.51 6.24 5.48
N THR A 81 -6.70 7.05 6.51
CA THR A 81 -6.02 6.88 7.82
C THR A 81 -7.09 6.64 8.88
N VAL A 82 -6.94 5.58 9.66
CA VAL A 82 -7.83 5.27 10.79
C VAL A 82 -7.18 5.78 12.06
N THR A 83 -7.92 6.50 12.89
CA THR A 83 -7.45 6.97 14.19
C THR A 83 -8.48 6.62 15.25
N LYS A 84 -8.04 6.09 16.39
CA LYS A 84 -8.93 5.87 17.53
C LYS A 84 -9.23 7.22 18.18
N ASN A 85 -10.51 7.59 18.24
CA ASN A 85 -10.93 8.74 19.03
C ASN A 85 -10.82 8.38 20.52
N VAL A 86 -9.79 8.88 21.18
CA VAL A 86 -9.66 8.80 22.64
C VAL A 86 -10.42 9.99 23.21
N SER A 87 -11.64 9.77 23.68
CA SER A 87 -12.33 10.77 24.50
C SER A 87 -11.49 11.04 25.74
N ARG A 88 -10.96 12.26 25.85
CA ARG A 88 -10.34 12.74 27.10
C ARG A 88 -11.46 12.82 28.13
N ASN A 89 -11.53 11.85 29.04
CA ASN A 89 -12.33 11.99 30.26
C ASN A 89 -11.68 13.09 31.10
N THR A 90 -12.11 14.33 30.90
CA THR A 90 -11.93 15.42 31.86
C THR A 90 -13.15 15.45 32.75
N ASP A 91 -13.28 14.44 33.61
CA ASP A 91 -14.09 14.57 34.82
C ASP A 91 -13.09 14.95 35.92
N SER A 92 -12.92 16.26 36.08
CA SER A 92 -12.33 16.84 37.27
C SER A 92 -13.26 16.54 38.43
N GLU A 93 -12.80 15.70 39.35
CA GLU A 93 -13.35 15.55 40.69
C GLU A 93 -13.27 16.89 41.43
N GLU A 94 -14.37 17.65 41.47
CA GLU A 94 -14.61 18.70 42.46
C GLU A 94 -16.10 18.71 42.83
N GLU A 95 -16.44 17.99 43.92
CA GLU A 95 -17.14 18.52 45.11
C GLU A 95 -17.21 17.48 46.23
#